data_AF-A0A433ZZQ8-F1
#
_entry.id   AF-A0A433ZZQ8-F1
#
_cell.length_a   1.000
_cell.length_b   1.000
_cell.length_c   1.000
_cell.angle_alpha   90.00
_cell.angle_beta   90.00
_cell.angle_gamma   90.00
#
_symmetry.space_group_name_H-M   'P 1'
#
loop_
_entity.id
_entity.type
_entity.pdbx_description
1 polymer ?
#
loop_
_entity_poly.entity_id
_entity_poly.type
_entity_poly.pdbx_seq_one_letter_code
_entity_poly.pdbx_strand_id
1 'polypeptide(L)'
;LVGGAIDGLVFSSAPEEPLIQMLLRTPGIRLVDFPQAEAYTRRLPFLSHVVLPRGIVDLASDNPSRDHRLIAPTATMVAREDLHPALVDLLVQAASQIHGGTGWFQQQGQFPS
;
A
#
# COMPACT_ATOMS: atom_id res chain seq x y z
N LEU A 1 14.23 -1.92 16.19
CA LEU A 1 13.46 -0.88 15.48
C LEU A 1 13.29 0.33 16.39
N VAL A 2 12.30 0.45 17.28
CA VAL A 2 12.28 1.59 18.23
C VAL A 2 12.98 1.25 19.56
N GLY A 3 12.71 0.08 20.13
CA GLY A 3 13.38 -0.41 21.36
C GLY A 3 14.61 -1.30 21.13
N GLY A 4 15.15 -1.36 19.90
CA GLY A 4 16.35 -2.15 19.58
C GLY A 4 16.21 -3.68 19.56
N ALA A 5 15.06 -4.26 19.91
CA ALA A 5 14.90 -5.72 20.03
C ALA A 5 14.74 -6.51 18.71
N ILE A 6 14.48 -5.83 17.60
CA ILE A 6 14.32 -6.42 16.25
C ILE A 6 15.01 -5.54 15.21
N ASP A 7 15.62 -6.14 14.20
CA ASP A 7 16.41 -5.41 13.18
C ASP A 7 15.61 -5.09 11.91
N GLY A 8 14.54 -5.84 11.66
CA GLY A 8 13.73 -5.71 10.46
C GLY A 8 12.26 -6.03 10.75
N LEU A 9 11.39 -5.46 9.92
CA LEU A 9 9.95 -5.65 9.99
C LEU A 9 9.36 -5.55 8.59
N VAL A 10 8.44 -6.44 8.29
CA VAL A 10 7.68 -6.46 7.04
C VAL A 10 6.21 -6.27 7.39
N PHE A 11 5.56 -5.29 6.79
CA PHE A 11 4.13 -5.03 6.92
C PHE A 11 3.47 -5.01 5.55
N SER A 12 2.25 -5.54 5.50
CA SER A 12 1.32 -5.34 4.40
C SER A 12 0.19 -4.46 4.91
N SER A 13 0.36 -3.15 4.79
CA SER A 13 -0.58 -2.14 5.30
C SER A 13 -0.58 -0.91 4.40
N ALA A 14 -1.64 -0.10 4.48
CA ALA A 14 -1.66 1.19 3.80
C ALA A 14 -0.56 2.11 4.34
N PRO A 15 0.13 2.89 3.49
CA PRO A 15 1.22 3.74 3.95
C PRO A 15 0.75 4.91 4.82
N GLU A 16 -0.52 5.30 4.72
CA GLU A 16 -1.14 6.37 5.51
C GLU A 16 -1.48 5.96 6.95
N GLU A 17 -1.42 4.67 7.29
CA GLU A 17 -1.72 4.17 8.63
C GLU A 17 -0.79 4.78 9.69
N PRO A 18 -1.29 5.18 10.89
CA PRO A 18 -0.51 5.93 11.88
C PRO A 18 0.80 5.24 12.29
N LEU A 19 0.79 3.91 12.40
CA LEU A 19 1.99 3.13 12.72
C LEU A 19 3.04 3.24 11.60
N ILE A 20 2.62 3.14 10.34
CA ILE A 20 3.53 3.22 9.19
C ILE A 20 4.09 4.64 9.06
N GLN A 21 3.25 5.67 9.22
CA GLN A 21 3.68 7.07 9.28
C GLN A 21 4.72 7.33 10.37
N MET A 22 4.47 6.82 11.58
CA MET A 22 5.41 6.93 12.68
C MET A 22 6.75 6.29 12.32
N LEU A 23 6.76 5.07 11.77
CA LEU A 23 8.00 4.37 11.40
C LEU A 23 8.76 5.10 10.29
N LEU A 24 8.09 5.58 9.25
CA LEU A 24 8.70 6.33 8.13
C LEU A 24 9.29 7.68 8.55
N ARG A 25 8.83 8.24 9.67
CA ARG A 25 9.34 9.51 10.25
C ARG A 25 10.32 9.30 11.41
N THR A 26 10.48 8.07 11.91
CA THR A 26 11.34 7.80 13.07
C THR A 26 12.82 7.84 12.65
N PRO A 27 13.66 8.69 13.27
CA PRO A 27 15.09 8.72 12.98
C PRO A 27 15.75 7.36 13.19
N GLY A 28 16.65 6.99 12.29
CA GLY A 28 17.36 5.70 12.33
C GLY A 28 16.58 4.53 11.74
N ILE A 29 15.28 4.67 11.49
CA ILE A 29 14.50 3.70 10.71
C ILE A 29 14.65 4.02 9.22
N ARG A 30 14.85 3.00 8.40
CA ARG A 30 15.00 3.15 6.95
C ARG A 30 14.08 2.18 6.23
N LEU A 31 13.48 2.67 5.15
CA LEU A 31 12.72 1.84 4.23
C LEU A 31 13.68 1.03 3.35
N VAL A 32 13.43 -0.26 3.24
CA VAL A 32 14.18 -1.15 2.34
C VAL A 32 13.60 -1.01 0.93
N ASP A 33 14.47 -0.75 -0.04
CA ASP A 33 14.13 -0.78 -1.47
C ASP A 33 14.05 -2.23 -1.95
N PHE A 34 13.18 -2.53 -2.92
CA PHE A 34 12.92 -3.87 -3.44
C PHE A 34 13.34 -3.98 -4.91
N PRO A 35 14.64 -4.18 -5.21
CA PRO A 35 15.16 -4.09 -6.59
C PRO A 35 14.55 -5.10 -7.56
N GLN A 36 14.15 -6.27 -7.05
CA GLN A 36 13.55 -7.33 -7.84
C GLN A 36 12.01 -7.24 -7.92
N ALA A 37 11.38 -6.12 -7.57
CA ALA A 37 9.91 -6.00 -7.52
C ALA A 37 9.22 -6.57 -8.78
N GLU A 38 9.70 -6.22 -9.98
CA GLU A 38 9.15 -6.76 -11.24
C GLU A 38 9.32 -8.28 -11.41
N ALA A 39 10.42 -8.86 -10.93
CA ALA A 39 10.60 -10.31 -11.00
C ALA A 39 9.61 -11.03 -10.07
N TYR A 40 9.30 -10.42 -8.92
CA TYR A 40 8.31 -10.93 -7.99
C TYR A 40 6.91 -10.87 -8.57
N THR A 41 6.49 -9.76 -9.21
CA THR A 41 5.15 -9.66 -9.81
C THR A 41 4.93 -10.66 -10.94
N ARG A 42 5.97 -11.01 -11.69
CA ARG A 42 5.90 -12.06 -12.73
C ARG A 42 5.76 -13.47 -12.15
N ARG A 43 6.31 -13.72 -10.96
CA ARG A 43 6.22 -15.04 -10.29
C ARG A 43 5.01 -15.18 -9.38
N LEU A 44 4.53 -14.08 -8.83
CA LEU A 44 3.42 -13.99 -7.89
C LEU A 44 2.42 -12.96 -8.43
N PRO A 45 1.48 -13.39 -9.30
CA PRO A 45 0.57 -12.47 -10.01
C PRO A 45 -0.36 -11.65 -9.14
N PHE A 46 -0.51 -12.01 -7.85
CA PHE A 46 -1.27 -11.24 -6.87
C PHE A 46 -0.50 -10.04 -6.29
N LEU A 47 0.78 -9.89 -6.65
CA LEU A 47 1.60 -8.73 -6.30
C LEU A 47 1.62 -7.72 -7.45
N SER A 48 1.62 -6.45 -7.07
CA SER A 48 1.89 -5.31 -7.94
C SER A 48 3.25 -4.69 -7.58
N HIS A 49 3.90 -4.10 -8.58
CA HIS A 49 5.08 -3.27 -8.38
C HIS A 49 4.58 -1.84 -8.16
N VAL A 50 4.90 -1.27 -7.00
CA VAL A 50 4.56 0.12 -6.68
C VAL A 50 5.83 0.88 -6.35
N VAL A 51 5.82 2.18 -6.63
CA VAL A 51 6.92 3.09 -6.30
C VAL A 51 6.41 4.06 -5.24
N LEU A 52 7.15 4.17 -4.14
CA LEU A 52 6.98 5.23 -3.16
C LEU A 52 7.82 6.43 -3.61
N PRO A 53 7.20 7.54 -4.08
CA PRO A 53 7.94 8.66 -4.62
C PRO A 53 8.75 9.41 -3.56
N ARG A 54 9.85 10.02 -3.98
CA ARG A 54 10.62 10.98 -3.18
C ARG A 54 9.73 12.06 -2.59
N GLY A 55 9.92 12.37 -1.31
CA GLY A 55 9.21 13.44 -0.60
C GLY A 55 7.75 13.17 -0.24
N ILE A 56 7.16 12.01 -0.60
CA ILE A 56 5.74 11.76 -0.35
C ILE A 56 5.38 11.66 1.15
N VAL A 57 6.33 11.23 1.99
CA VAL A 57 6.12 11.17 3.44
C VAL A 57 6.15 12.58 4.04
N ASP A 58 7.15 13.37 3.65
CA ASP A 58 7.31 14.75 4.06
C ASP A 58 8.13 15.52 3.01
N LEU A 59 7.45 16.35 2.22
CA LEU A 59 8.06 17.07 1.11
C LEU A 59 9.04 18.15 1.58
N ALA A 60 8.78 18.78 2.73
CA ALA A 60 9.62 19.85 3.25
C ALA A 60 10.99 19.32 3.70
N SER A 61 11.00 18.13 4.28
CA SER A 61 12.22 17.43 4.68
C SER A 61 12.82 16.53 3.59
N ASP A 62 12.19 16.46 2.41
CA ASP A 62 12.55 15.55 1.33
C ASP A 62 12.64 14.08 1.78
N ASN A 63 11.60 13.62 2.50
CA ASN A 63 11.50 12.26 3.00
C ASN A 63 10.41 11.47 2.25
N PRO A 64 10.72 10.29 1.67
CA PRO A 64 12.06 9.73 1.49
C PRO A 64 12.88 10.56 0.50
N SER A 65 14.21 10.53 0.61
CA SER A 65 15.11 11.35 -0.23
C SER A 65 15.30 10.82 -1.65
N ARG A 66 14.64 9.71 -1.99
CA ARG A 66 14.64 9.06 -3.30
C ARG A 66 13.39 8.19 -3.43
N ASP A 67 13.10 7.78 -4.65
CA ASP A 67 12.08 6.78 -4.92
C ASP A 67 12.49 5.41 -4.36
N HIS A 68 11.51 4.70 -3.80
CA HIS A 68 11.66 3.32 -3.35
C HIS A 68 10.74 2.39 -4.14
N ARG A 69 11.30 1.31 -4.68
CA ARG A 69 10.51 0.24 -5.30
C ARG A 69 10.02 -0.69 -4.20
N LEU A 70 8.76 -1.04 -4.27
CA LEU A 70 8.09 -1.90 -3.31
C LEU A 70 7.21 -2.91 -4.05
N ILE A 71 6.75 -3.91 -3.30
CA ILE A 71 5.71 -4.84 -3.73
C ILE A 71 4.47 -4.61 -2.86
N ALA A 72 3.29 -4.64 -3.48
CA ALA A 72 2.02 -4.51 -2.79
C ALA A 72 1.08 -5.64 -3.22
N PRO A 73 0.50 -6.40 -2.27
CA PRO A 73 -0.59 -7.30 -2.60
C PRO A 73 -1.84 -6.51 -2.96
N THR A 74 -2.63 -7.03 -3.89
CA THR A 74 -3.94 -6.47 -4.20
C THR A 74 -4.94 -6.89 -3.13
N ALA A 75 -5.56 -5.93 -2.45
CA ALA A 75 -6.69 -6.21 -1.56
C ALA A 75 -7.92 -6.56 -2.40
N THR A 76 -8.55 -7.70 -2.12
CA THR A 76 -9.72 -8.17 -2.86
C THR A 76 -10.92 -8.31 -1.92
N MET A 77 -12.06 -7.73 -2.33
CA MET A 77 -13.34 -7.97 -1.68
C MET A 77 -13.99 -9.20 -2.30
N VAL A 78 -14.39 -10.16 -1.47
CA VAL A 78 -15.05 -11.39 -1.91
C VAL A 78 -16.43 -11.51 -1.26
N ALA A 79 -17.39 -12.02 -2.01
CA ALA A 79 -18.73 -12.32 -1.54
C ALA A 79 -19.01 -13.81 -1.67
N ARG A 80 -19.91 -14.34 -0.84
CA ARG A 80 -20.39 -15.71 -1.01
C ARG A 80 -21.24 -15.81 -2.28
N GLU A 81 -21.24 -17.00 -2.88
CA GLU A 81 -22.01 -17.29 -4.10
C GLU A 81 -23.53 -17.12 -3.90
N ASP A 82 -24.02 -17.25 -2.66
CA ASP A 82 -25.42 -17.13 -2.30
C ASP A 82 -25.87 -15.69 -1.98
N LEU A 83 -24.96 -14.71 -2.09
CA LEU A 83 -25.31 -13.32 -1.83
C LEU A 83 -26.19 -12.77 -2.97
N HIS A 84 -27.34 -12.19 -2.59
CA HIS A 84 -28.28 -11.65 -3.55
C HIS A 84 -27.62 -10.58 -4.46
N PRO A 85 -27.78 -10.62 -5.80
CA PRO A 85 -27.09 -9.71 -6.72
C PRO A 85 -27.28 -8.22 -6.41
N ALA A 86 -28.49 -7.81 -6.03
CA ALA A 86 -28.74 -6.41 -5.63
C ALA A 86 -27.90 -5.95 -4.42
N LEU A 87 -27.51 -6.85 -3.52
CA LEU A 87 -26.61 -6.51 -2.40
C LEU A 87 -25.15 -6.42 -2.87
N VAL A 88 -24.75 -7.23 -3.86
CA VAL A 88 -23.43 -7.11 -4.50
C VAL A 88 -23.29 -5.73 -5.12
N ASP A 89 -24.31 -5.25 -5.85
CA ASP A 89 -24.30 -3.91 -6.45
C ASP A 89 -24.15 -2.80 -5.40
N LEU A 90 -24.87 -2.90 -4.28
CA LEU A 90 -24.77 -1.93 -3.18
C LEU A 90 -23.39 -1.96 -2.51
N LEU A 91 -22.80 -3.14 -2.32
CA LEU A 91 -21.46 -3.29 -1.76
C LEU A 91 -20.39 -2.71 -2.68
N VAL A 92 -20.49 -2.94 -4.00
CA VAL A 92 -19.57 -2.37 -4.99
C VAL A 92 -19.68 -0.85 -5.00
N GLN A 93 -20.90 -0.29 -5.01
CA GLN A 93 -21.10 1.17 -4.93
C GLN A 93 -20.50 1.78 -3.67
N ALA A 94 -20.72 1.16 -2.51
CA ALA A 94 -20.13 1.61 -1.25
C ALA A 94 -18.59 1.52 -1.28
N ALA A 95 -18.04 0.42 -1.82
CA ALA A 95 -16.60 0.26 -1.98
C ALA A 95 -15.99 1.35 -2.87
N SER A 96 -16.64 1.71 -3.99
CA SER A 96 -16.22 2.84 -4.84
C SER A 96 -16.23 4.17 -4.09
N GLN A 97 -17.25 4.41 -3.27
CA GLN A 97 -17.34 5.66 -2.51
C GLN A 97 -16.26 5.77 -1.43
N ILE A 98 -15.94 4.66 -0.77
CA ILE A 98 -14.96 4.63 0.33
C ILE A 98 -13.52 4.57 -0.20
N HIS A 99 -13.27 3.80 -1.26
CA HIS A 99 -11.92 3.48 -1.75
C HIS A 99 -11.55 4.12 -3.11
N GLY A 100 -12.48 4.80 -3.79
CA GLY A 100 -12.23 5.38 -5.13
C GLY A 100 -11.38 6.65 -5.15
N GLY A 101 -10.97 7.16 -3.99
CA GLY A 101 -10.09 8.32 -3.85
C GLY A 101 -8.63 8.02 -4.22
N THR A 102 -7.81 9.07 -4.35
CA THR A 102 -6.36 8.92 -4.57
C THR A 102 -5.66 8.61 -3.26
N GLY A 103 -4.81 7.58 -3.27
CA GLY A 103 -3.84 7.28 -2.21
C GLY A 103 -2.42 7.56 -2.67
N TRP A 104 -1.43 7.18 -1.85
CA TRP A 104 -0.01 7.32 -2.26
C TRP A 104 0.36 6.46 -3.46
N PHE A 105 -0.31 5.32 -3.63
CA PHE A 105 -0.08 4.38 -4.72
C PHE A 105 -1.26 4.29 -5.71
N GLN A 106 -2.48 4.55 -5.23
CA GLN A 106 -3.70 4.37 -6.02
C GLN A 106 -4.10 5.67 -6.71
N GLN A 107 -4.42 5.58 -8.00
CA GLN A 107 -5.01 6.67 -8.76
C GLN A 107 -6.53 6.77 -8.51
N GLN A 108 -7.09 7.93 -8.81
CA GLN A 108 -8.54 8.13 -8.70
C GLN A 108 -9.28 7.13 -9.61
N GLY A 109 -10.30 6.46 -9.07
CA GLY A 109 -11.08 5.49 -9.82
C GLY A 109 -10.36 4.18 -10.12
N GLN A 110 -9.18 3.94 -9.53
CA GLN A 110 -8.49 2.65 -9.63
C GLN A 110 -9.17 1.55 -8.80
N PHE A 111 -9.97 1.93 -7.80
CA PHE A 111 -10.81 1.02 -7.02
C PHE A 111 -12.30 1.39 -7.13
N PRO A 112 -13.19 0.39 -7.18
CA PRO A 112 -12.93 -1.06 -7.23
C PRO A 112 -12.44 -1.51 -8.63
N SER A 113 -11.60 -2.54 -8.68
CA SER A 113 -10.99 -3.11 -9.89
C SER A 113 -11.59 -4.45 -10.29
#